data_AF-A0A179HM03-F1
#
_entry.id   AF-A0A179HM03-F1
#
_cell.length_a   1.000
_cell.length_b   1.000
_cell.length_c   1.000
_cell.angle_alpha   90.00
_cell.angle_beta   90.00
_cell.angle_gamma   90.00
#
_symmetry.space_group_name_H-M   'P 1'
#
loop_
_entity.id
_entity.type
_entity.pdbx_description
1 polymer ?
#
loop_
_entity_poly.entity_id
_entity_poly.type
_entity_poly.pdbx_seq_one_letter_code
_entity_poly.pdbx_strand_id
1 'polypeptide(L)'
;MFPQATPSVYQSSACFVTYGTLGHLDPQQPPYRSKPWTDIASQDFIHKVDLIVPQQCYDALHETVTRSSRQPCYSRVTMALGQILQGSFFTEYVKTGDALMLSDGRDNSNKFTLQKGMLKLYLERESFERAGLEGKPHGAKGSRGDKPRWVVSVDLTAPSMVSGKRGFERLLRACETVFSSPVQWLFCKTTQSGPFPTPLPNKVPQCAKHWILTVEAVNPDPLDEFQPIRYPVQPSVVQGIEVADIKMGISPSVLSSGDRRALEEAATDLYEWLSLVRLQSPRTAINDGIDPYLSRYNVPASDTETTQGSMQSGH
;
A
#
# COMPACT_ATOMS: atom_id res chain seq x y z
N MET A 1 28.36 -2.41 2.10
CA MET A 1 27.37 -1.31 2.21
C MET A 1 26.30 -1.60 1.16
N PHE A 2 25.14 -2.11 1.56
CA PHE A 2 24.07 -2.35 0.60
C PHE A 2 23.63 -0.98 0.06
N PRO A 3 23.49 -0.79 -1.25
CA PRO A 3 22.94 0.44 -1.79
C PRO A 3 21.56 0.63 -1.15
N GLN A 4 21.38 1.72 -0.39
CA GLN A 4 20.06 2.11 0.05
C GLN A 4 19.23 2.32 -1.21
N ALA A 5 18.13 1.58 -1.34
CA ALA A 5 17.19 1.80 -2.43
C ALA A 5 16.80 3.27 -2.41
N THR A 6 17.01 3.98 -3.52
CA THR A 6 16.55 5.35 -3.65
C THR A 6 15.05 5.33 -3.42
N PRO A 7 14.52 6.03 -2.39
CA PRO A 7 13.11 5.97 -2.11
C PRO A 7 12.36 6.40 -3.37
N SER A 8 11.39 5.59 -3.78
CA SER A 8 10.52 6.01 -4.87
C SER A 8 9.84 7.32 -4.44
N VAL A 9 9.43 8.15 -5.39
CA VAL A 9 8.69 9.40 -5.11
C VAL A 9 7.43 9.15 -4.25
N TYR A 10 6.98 7.90 -4.19
CA TYR A 10 5.80 7.44 -3.48
C TYR A 10 6.09 6.76 -2.14
N GLN A 11 7.35 6.43 -1.86
CA GLN A 11 7.73 5.72 -0.64
C GLN A 11 8.46 6.68 0.29
N SER A 12 7.78 7.06 1.37
CA SER A 12 8.44 7.71 2.49
C SER A 12 9.50 6.78 3.06
N SER A 13 10.68 7.32 3.40
CA SER A 13 11.69 6.60 4.17
C SER A 13 11.33 6.50 5.66
N ALA A 14 10.22 7.12 6.09
CA ALA A 14 9.79 7.10 7.49
C ALA A 14 8.96 5.86 7.81
N CYS A 15 9.31 5.19 8.91
CA CYS A 15 8.47 4.18 9.55
C CYS A 15 7.67 4.85 10.67
N PHE A 16 6.35 4.63 10.70
CA PHE A 16 5.49 5.12 11.76
C PHE A 16 5.06 3.95 12.64
N VAL A 17 5.29 4.09 13.95
CA VAL A 17 4.87 3.09 14.94
C VAL A 17 3.81 3.71 15.84
N THR A 18 2.71 2.98 16.04
CA THR A 18 1.68 3.32 17.04
C THR A 18 1.55 2.15 17.99
N TYR A 19 1.58 2.44 19.30
CA TYR A 19 1.42 1.46 20.36
C TYR A 19 0.34 1.93 21.33
N GLY A 20 -0.54 1.02 21.76
CA GLY A 20 -1.55 1.30 22.77
C GLY A 20 -2.72 0.33 22.72
N THR A 21 -3.62 0.49 23.68
CA THR A 21 -4.87 -0.27 23.72
C THR A 21 -5.90 0.40 22.82
N LEU A 22 -6.49 -0.37 21.91
CA LEU A 22 -7.64 0.10 21.15
C LEU A 22 -8.87 0.09 22.08
N GLY A 23 -9.60 1.21 22.12
CA GLY A 23 -10.90 1.28 22.79
C GLY A 23 -11.95 0.43 22.07
N HIS A 24 -13.21 0.50 22.51
CA HIS A 24 -14.31 -0.17 21.80
C HIS A 24 -14.37 0.33 20.35
N LEU A 25 -14.26 -0.60 19.41
CA LEU A 25 -14.36 -0.32 17.98
C LEU A 25 -15.73 -0.77 17.48
N ASP A 26 -16.49 0.17 16.95
CA ASP A 26 -17.66 -0.15 16.14
C ASP A 26 -17.18 -0.42 14.69
N PRO A 27 -17.32 -1.65 14.16
CA PRO A 27 -16.93 -1.96 12.79
C PRO A 27 -17.68 -1.15 11.74
N GLN A 28 -18.88 -0.63 12.06
CA GLN A 28 -19.65 0.22 11.15
C GLN A 28 -19.24 1.69 11.20
N GLN A 29 -18.56 2.11 12.28
CA GLN A 29 -18.10 3.48 12.50
C GLN A 29 -16.68 3.49 13.09
N PRO A 30 -15.66 3.05 12.32
CA PRO A 30 -14.30 3.07 12.82
C PRO A 30 -13.87 4.51 13.14
N PRO A 31 -13.08 4.73 14.21
CA PRO A 31 -12.56 6.06 14.50
C PRO A 31 -11.72 6.56 13.33
N TYR A 32 -11.87 7.83 12.97
CA TYR A 32 -11.21 8.40 11.77
C TYR A 32 -10.37 9.64 12.06
N ARG A 33 -10.49 10.23 13.27
CA ARG A 33 -9.80 11.47 13.66
C ARG A 33 -8.61 11.28 14.58
N SER A 34 -8.38 10.07 15.07
CA SER A 34 -7.29 9.75 15.99
C SER A 34 -6.30 8.77 15.37
N LYS A 35 -5.08 8.75 15.91
CA LYS A 35 -4.11 7.69 15.62
C LYS A 35 -4.59 6.35 16.20
N PRO A 36 -4.29 5.21 15.55
CA PRO A 36 -3.53 5.06 14.31
C PRO A 36 -4.35 5.31 13.03
N TRP A 37 -5.65 5.54 13.13
CA TRP A 37 -6.58 5.56 11.99
C TRP A 37 -6.28 6.65 10.97
N THR A 38 -5.89 7.84 11.42
CA THR A 38 -5.45 8.91 10.52
C THR A 38 -4.21 8.51 9.73
N ASP A 39 -3.28 7.81 10.35
CA ASP A 39 -2.00 7.42 9.74
C ASP A 39 -2.24 6.29 8.73
N ILE A 40 -3.12 5.33 9.03
CA ILE A 40 -3.57 4.29 8.10
C ILE A 40 -4.34 4.90 6.93
N ALA A 41 -5.32 5.77 7.18
CA ALA A 41 -6.14 6.41 6.15
C ALA A 41 -5.35 7.37 5.25
N SER A 42 -4.18 7.83 5.71
CA SER A 42 -3.25 8.65 4.91
C SER A 42 -2.40 7.85 3.92
N GLN A 43 -2.42 6.51 3.99
CA GLN A 43 -1.68 5.67 3.05
C GLN A 43 -2.47 5.53 1.74
N ASP A 44 -1.90 6.04 0.64
CA ASP A 44 -2.59 6.09 -0.65
C ASP A 44 -2.48 4.78 -1.45
N PHE A 45 -1.25 4.28 -1.62
CA PHE A 45 -0.95 3.10 -2.44
C PHE A 45 -0.32 2.00 -1.59
N ILE A 46 -1.10 0.98 -1.25
CA ILE A 46 -0.66 -0.13 -0.40
C ILE A 46 -0.31 -1.33 -1.26
N HIS A 47 0.97 -1.71 -1.28
CA HIS A 47 1.43 -2.89 -2.00
C HIS A 47 1.22 -4.19 -1.22
N LYS A 48 1.43 -4.16 0.09
CA LYS A 48 1.37 -5.35 0.95
C LYS A 48 0.90 -4.96 2.36
N VAL A 49 0.07 -5.82 2.93
CA VAL A 49 -0.29 -5.79 4.35
C VAL A 49 0.10 -7.14 4.93
N ASP A 50 0.92 -7.12 5.98
CA ASP A 50 1.30 -8.30 6.74
C ASP A 50 0.61 -8.25 8.09
N LEU A 51 -0.04 -9.35 8.47
CA LEU A 51 -0.70 -9.50 9.76
C LEU A 51 -0.10 -10.69 10.49
N ILE A 52 0.63 -10.40 11.57
CA ILE A 52 1.25 -11.41 12.42
C ILE A 52 0.43 -11.48 13.70
N VAL A 53 -0.07 -12.67 14.03
CA VAL A 53 -0.91 -12.90 15.21
C VAL A 53 -0.48 -14.17 15.93
N PRO A 54 -0.74 -14.27 17.25
CA PRO A 54 -0.60 -15.53 17.98
C PRO A 54 -1.46 -16.63 17.34
N GLN A 55 -0.97 -17.87 17.38
CA GLN A 55 -1.63 -19.03 16.74
C GLN A 55 -3.07 -19.21 17.25
N GLN A 56 -3.36 -18.91 18.51
CA GLN A 56 -4.69 -19.08 19.10
C GLN A 56 -5.73 -18.11 18.52
N CYS A 57 -5.30 -17.00 17.91
CA CYS A 57 -6.19 -16.00 17.32
C CYS A 57 -6.47 -16.25 15.83
N TYR A 58 -5.79 -17.20 15.20
CA TYR A 58 -5.81 -17.38 13.75
C TYR A 58 -7.22 -17.70 13.22
N ASP A 59 -7.93 -18.65 13.83
CA ASP A 59 -9.21 -19.14 13.28
C ASP A 59 -10.27 -18.02 13.27
N ALA A 60 -10.42 -17.31 14.39
CA ALA A 60 -11.36 -16.19 14.51
C ALA A 60 -11.03 -15.05 13.52
N LEU A 61 -9.72 -14.77 13.34
CA LEU A 61 -9.26 -13.77 12.39
C LEU A 61 -9.53 -14.18 10.95
N HIS A 62 -9.16 -15.41 10.57
CA HIS A 62 -9.31 -15.94 9.23
C HIS A 62 -10.78 -15.94 8.81
N GLU A 63 -11.67 -16.34 9.72
CA GLU A 63 -13.11 -16.32 9.50
C GLU A 63 -13.64 -14.89 9.26
N THR A 64 -13.20 -13.93 10.08
CA THR A 64 -13.60 -12.51 9.96
C THR A 64 -13.11 -11.91 8.64
N VAL A 65 -11.82 -12.08 8.31
CA VAL A 65 -11.23 -11.56 7.06
C VAL A 65 -11.93 -12.18 5.84
N THR A 66 -12.17 -13.49 5.85
CA THR A 66 -12.82 -14.18 4.73
C THR A 66 -14.29 -13.82 4.58
N ARG A 67 -15.03 -13.65 5.69
CA ARG A 67 -16.46 -13.31 5.65
C ARG A 67 -16.72 -11.84 5.31
N SER A 68 -15.88 -10.93 5.80
CA SER A 68 -16.09 -9.48 5.67
C SER A 68 -15.43 -8.87 4.44
N SER A 69 -14.49 -9.56 3.80
CA SER A 69 -13.71 -8.99 2.70
C SER A 69 -14.13 -9.55 1.34
N ARG A 70 -14.55 -8.66 0.43
CA ARG A 70 -14.45 -8.94 -1.01
C ARG A 70 -12.97 -8.89 -1.38
N GLN A 71 -12.47 -9.96 -2.00
CA GLN A 71 -11.06 -10.05 -2.39
C GLN A 71 -10.67 -8.82 -3.23
N PRO A 72 -9.67 -8.03 -2.81
CA PRO A 72 -9.24 -6.90 -3.60
C PRO A 72 -8.69 -7.41 -4.93
N CYS A 73 -8.96 -6.67 -6.00
CA CYS A 73 -8.43 -6.95 -7.33
C CYS A 73 -7.82 -5.66 -7.85
N TYR A 74 -6.61 -5.77 -8.38
CA TYR A 74 -6.01 -4.69 -9.15
C TYR A 74 -5.81 -5.14 -10.60
N SER A 75 -5.78 -4.19 -11.50
CA SER A 75 -5.58 -4.43 -12.91
C SER A 75 -4.31 -3.78 -13.38
N ARG A 76 -3.61 -4.44 -14.30
CA ARG A 76 -2.52 -3.85 -15.06
C ARG A 76 -3.00 -3.56 -16.47
N VAL A 77 -2.89 -2.31 -16.88
CA VAL A 77 -3.40 -1.82 -18.16
C VAL A 77 -2.35 -0.94 -18.83
N THR A 78 -2.29 -0.94 -20.15
CA THR A 78 -1.36 -0.07 -20.90
C THR A 78 -2.18 0.95 -21.67
N MET A 79 -2.07 2.22 -21.29
CA MET A 79 -2.82 3.31 -21.91
C MET A 79 -2.09 4.65 -21.75
N ALA A 80 -2.32 5.58 -22.66
CA ALA A 80 -1.78 6.93 -22.60
C ALA A 80 -2.51 7.77 -21.55
N LEU A 81 -1.83 8.77 -20.98
CA LEU A 81 -2.42 9.66 -19.97
C LEU A 81 -3.67 10.38 -20.50
N GLY A 82 -3.68 10.76 -21.78
CA GLY A 82 -4.83 11.41 -22.40
C GLY A 82 -6.09 10.55 -22.43
N GLN A 83 -5.95 9.22 -22.50
CA GLN A 83 -7.10 8.29 -22.53
C GLN A 83 -7.84 8.24 -21.19
N ILE A 84 -7.16 8.51 -20.07
CA ILE A 84 -7.77 8.64 -18.74
C ILE A 84 -8.66 9.90 -18.65
N LEU A 85 -8.37 10.91 -19.48
CA LEU A 85 -9.07 12.21 -19.48
C LEU A 85 -10.24 12.25 -20.46
N GLN A 86 -10.61 11.12 -21.06
CA GLN A 86 -11.62 11.05 -22.12
C GLN A 86 -12.62 9.93 -21.87
N GLY A 87 -13.75 10.02 -22.60
CA GLY A 87 -14.75 8.96 -22.67
C GLY A 87 -15.40 8.59 -21.34
N SER A 88 -15.93 7.36 -21.30
CA SER A 88 -16.58 6.80 -20.13
C SER A 88 -15.61 6.64 -18.95
N PHE A 89 -14.33 6.36 -19.20
CA PHE A 89 -13.31 6.25 -18.15
C PHE A 89 -13.26 7.53 -17.29
N PHE A 90 -13.20 8.70 -17.95
CA PHE A 90 -13.15 9.98 -17.26
C PHE A 90 -14.40 10.25 -16.42
N THR A 91 -15.59 9.96 -16.97
CA THR A 91 -16.85 10.25 -16.28
C THR A 91 -17.18 9.25 -15.18
N GLU A 92 -16.88 7.97 -15.37
CA GLU A 92 -17.29 6.88 -14.48
C GLU A 92 -16.27 6.57 -13.39
N TYR A 93 -14.97 6.83 -13.61
CA TYR A 93 -13.92 6.55 -12.63
C TYR A 93 -13.22 7.81 -12.11
N VAL A 94 -12.92 8.76 -12.99
CA VAL A 94 -12.13 9.94 -12.59
C VAL A 94 -13.00 10.97 -11.88
N LYS A 95 -14.15 11.33 -12.47
CA LYS A 95 -15.08 12.33 -11.90
C LYS A 95 -15.80 11.85 -10.65
N THR A 96 -16.05 10.55 -10.53
CA THR A 96 -16.64 9.92 -9.33
C THR A 96 -15.61 9.73 -8.21
N GLY A 97 -14.31 9.78 -8.53
CA GLY A 97 -13.24 9.50 -7.58
C GLY A 97 -13.02 8.01 -7.32
N ASP A 98 -13.58 7.15 -8.16
CA ASP A 98 -13.56 5.69 -8.03
C ASP A 98 -12.27 5.04 -8.57
N ALA A 99 -11.36 5.82 -9.15
CA ALA A 99 -10.08 5.37 -9.64
C ALA A 99 -8.94 5.57 -8.62
N LEU A 100 -8.20 4.50 -8.34
CA LEU A 100 -6.85 4.56 -7.79
C LEU A 100 -5.87 4.06 -8.84
N MET A 101 -5.00 4.93 -9.34
CA MET A 101 -4.04 4.58 -10.39
C MET A 101 -2.62 5.05 -10.08
N LEU A 102 -1.68 4.18 -10.40
CA LEU A 102 -0.24 4.43 -10.30
C LEU A 102 0.41 4.03 -11.62
N SER A 103 1.09 4.95 -12.30
CA SER A 103 1.87 4.60 -13.48
C SER A 103 3.14 3.88 -13.07
N ASP A 104 3.55 2.91 -13.88
CA ASP A 104 4.91 2.40 -13.84
C ASP A 104 5.89 3.55 -14.13
N GLY A 105 7.05 3.50 -13.50
CA GLY A 105 8.11 4.46 -13.71
C GLY A 105 9.42 3.84 -13.31
N ARG A 106 10.24 3.53 -14.33
CA ARG A 106 11.66 3.23 -14.14
C ARG A 106 12.30 4.35 -13.32
N ASP A 107 13.38 4.03 -12.62
CA ASP A 107 14.11 5.05 -11.87
C ASP A 107 14.49 6.20 -12.79
N ASN A 108 14.10 7.41 -12.38
CA ASN A 108 14.27 8.67 -13.09
C ASN A 108 13.27 9.07 -14.19
N SER A 109 12.26 8.26 -14.56
CA SER A 109 11.24 8.71 -15.53
C SER A 109 10.15 9.60 -14.93
N ASN A 110 9.35 10.25 -15.79
CA ASN A 110 8.05 10.81 -15.43
C ASN A 110 7.17 9.75 -14.76
N LYS A 111 6.41 10.15 -13.74
CA LYS A 111 5.48 9.27 -13.03
C LYS A 111 4.15 9.97 -12.78
N PHE A 112 3.06 9.22 -12.82
CA PHE A 112 1.70 9.74 -12.72
C PHE A 112 0.89 8.99 -11.67
N THR A 113 0.08 9.71 -10.92
CA THR A 113 -0.85 9.12 -9.95
C THR A 113 -2.22 9.74 -10.09
N LEU A 114 -3.24 8.92 -9.96
CA LEU A 114 -4.62 9.36 -9.85
C LEU A 114 -5.24 8.76 -8.59
N GLN A 115 -5.83 9.60 -7.75
CA GLN A 115 -6.53 9.16 -6.56
C GLN A 115 -7.64 10.15 -6.24
N LYS A 116 -8.88 9.66 -6.06
CA LYS A 116 -10.04 10.50 -5.70
C LYS A 116 -10.18 11.70 -6.67
N GLY A 117 -9.94 11.46 -7.96
CA GLY A 117 -9.95 12.47 -9.02
C GLY A 117 -8.79 13.48 -9.01
N MET A 118 -7.84 13.38 -8.08
CA MET A 118 -6.62 14.20 -8.07
C MET A 118 -5.54 13.54 -8.92
N LEU A 119 -5.19 14.16 -10.04
CA LEU A 119 -4.08 13.75 -10.90
C LEU A 119 -2.80 14.49 -10.50
N LYS A 120 -1.76 13.75 -10.12
CA LYS A 120 -0.43 14.31 -9.87
C LYS A 120 0.55 13.80 -10.91
N LEU A 121 1.28 14.72 -11.53
CA LEU A 121 2.33 14.44 -12.49
C LEU A 121 3.69 14.80 -11.86
N TYR A 122 4.56 13.81 -11.73
CA TYR A 122 5.93 13.95 -11.27
C TYR A 122 6.84 13.96 -12.48
N LEU A 123 7.22 15.17 -12.90
CA LEU A 123 7.85 15.43 -14.17
C LEU A 123 9.34 15.72 -14.04
N GLU A 124 10.09 15.23 -15.01
CA GLU A 124 11.44 15.72 -15.27
C GLU A 124 11.40 17.14 -15.85
N ARG A 125 12.53 17.86 -15.74
CA ARG A 125 12.65 19.24 -16.21
C ARG A 125 12.17 19.44 -17.64
N GLU A 126 12.68 18.63 -18.57
CA GLU A 126 12.36 18.76 -19.99
C GLU A 126 10.86 18.54 -20.24
N SER A 127 10.28 17.51 -19.63
CA SER A 127 8.86 17.20 -19.77
C SER A 127 7.97 18.29 -19.15
N PHE A 128 8.38 18.86 -18.01
CA PHE A 128 7.67 19.96 -17.37
C PHE A 128 7.68 21.23 -18.22
N GLU A 129 8.86 21.64 -18.71
CA GLU A 129 9.02 22.83 -19.55
C GLU A 129 8.25 22.69 -20.88
N ARG A 130 8.28 21.50 -21.50
CA ARG A 130 7.53 21.22 -22.73
C ARG A 130 6.02 21.14 -22.51
N ALA A 131 5.57 20.60 -21.38
CA ALA A 131 4.15 20.46 -21.09
C ALA A 131 3.48 21.82 -20.81
N GLY A 132 4.25 22.81 -20.35
CA GLY A 132 3.74 24.17 -20.08
C GLY A 132 2.66 24.19 -19.00
N LEU A 133 2.69 23.22 -18.08
CA LEU A 133 1.73 23.07 -16.99
C LEU A 133 2.20 23.83 -15.74
N GLU A 134 1.26 24.27 -14.92
CA GLU A 134 1.58 24.96 -13.67
C GLU A 134 1.93 23.92 -12.59
N GLY A 135 3.16 23.98 -12.08
CA GLY A 135 3.67 23.05 -11.09
C GLY A 135 4.67 23.68 -10.14
N LYS A 136 5.04 22.92 -9.11
CA LYS A 136 5.99 23.35 -8.07
C LYS A 136 7.22 22.43 -8.08
N PRO A 137 8.42 22.93 -7.75
CA PRO A 137 9.57 22.06 -7.57
C PRO A 137 9.31 21.06 -6.42
N HIS A 138 9.79 19.84 -6.59
CA HIS A 138 9.60 18.70 -5.71
C HIS A 138 10.96 18.06 -5.39
N GLY A 139 11.14 17.72 -4.11
CA GLY A 139 12.40 17.23 -3.55
C GLY A 139 13.03 18.22 -2.57
N ALA A 140 13.95 17.72 -1.75
CA ALA A 140 14.67 18.54 -0.78
C ALA A 140 15.59 19.53 -1.48
N LYS A 141 15.48 20.82 -1.15
CA LYS A 141 16.44 21.83 -1.60
C LYS A 141 17.81 21.53 -0.97
N GLY A 142 18.79 21.12 -1.77
CA GLY A 142 20.20 21.11 -1.36
C GLY A 142 20.87 19.75 -1.16
N SER A 143 20.23 18.61 -1.45
CA SER A 143 20.95 17.32 -1.54
C SER A 143 21.78 17.30 -2.83
N ARG A 144 23.12 17.21 -2.69
CA ARG A 144 24.02 17.01 -3.83
C ARG A 144 23.76 15.62 -4.43
N GLY A 145 22.98 15.54 -5.49
CA GLY A 145 22.80 14.31 -6.28
C GLY A 145 21.39 14.06 -6.78
N ASP A 146 20.37 14.61 -6.14
CA ASP A 146 18.97 14.40 -6.57
C ASP A 146 18.61 15.36 -7.70
N LYS A 147 18.21 14.83 -8.86
CA LYS A 147 17.67 15.64 -9.94
C LYS A 147 16.36 16.29 -9.45
N PRO A 148 16.21 17.62 -9.52
CA PRO A 148 14.96 18.27 -9.14
C PRO A 148 13.82 17.71 -10.01
N ARG A 149 12.70 17.36 -9.37
CA ARG A 149 11.45 17.00 -10.08
C ARG A 149 10.47 18.16 -9.95
N TRP A 150 9.48 18.20 -10.84
CA TRP A 150 8.36 19.13 -10.75
C TRP A 150 7.09 18.35 -10.51
N VAL A 151 6.25 18.84 -9.60
CA VAL A 151 4.94 18.27 -9.33
C VAL A 151 3.87 19.21 -9.83
N VAL A 152 3.06 18.70 -10.75
CA VAL A 152 1.83 19.31 -11.23
C VAL A 152 0.68 18.55 -10.57
N SER A 153 -0.17 19.24 -9.82
CA SER A 153 -1.34 18.65 -9.17
C SER A 153 -2.60 19.26 -9.76
N VAL A 154 -3.51 18.41 -10.23
CA VAL A 154 -4.71 18.83 -10.94
C VAL A 154 -5.91 18.09 -10.39
N ASP A 155 -6.88 18.83 -9.86
CA ASP A 155 -8.17 18.28 -9.45
C ASP A 155 -9.07 18.09 -10.66
N LEU A 156 -9.14 16.85 -11.15
CA LEU A 156 -9.97 16.50 -12.31
C LEU A 156 -11.47 16.50 -11.98
N THR A 157 -11.87 16.55 -10.71
CA THR A 157 -13.30 16.62 -10.33
C THR A 157 -13.86 18.04 -10.48
N ALA A 158 -13.00 19.05 -10.47
CA ALA A 158 -13.40 20.46 -10.52
C ALA A 158 -14.27 20.79 -11.76
N PRO A 159 -15.23 21.73 -11.64
CA PRO A 159 -16.06 22.18 -12.76
C PRO A 159 -15.28 22.82 -13.92
N SER A 160 -14.04 23.25 -13.67
CA SER A 160 -13.12 23.79 -14.67
C SER A 160 -12.42 22.71 -15.50
N MET A 161 -12.49 21.44 -15.09
CA MET A 161 -11.83 20.31 -15.74
C MET A 161 -12.82 19.54 -16.61
N VAL A 162 -13.28 20.22 -17.65
CA VAL A 162 -14.18 19.71 -18.69
C VAL A 162 -13.78 20.30 -20.04
N SER A 163 -14.11 19.59 -21.12
CA SER A 163 -13.81 20.03 -22.49
C SER A 163 -14.29 21.47 -22.76
N GLY A 164 -13.49 22.24 -23.49
CA GLY A 164 -13.73 23.65 -23.80
C GLY A 164 -13.21 24.65 -22.76
N LYS A 165 -12.79 24.21 -21.57
CA LYS A 165 -12.15 25.09 -20.58
C LYS A 165 -10.63 25.13 -20.80
N ARG A 166 -10.05 26.33 -20.76
CA ARG A 166 -8.62 26.56 -21.04
C ARG A 166 -7.66 25.66 -20.23
N GLY A 167 -7.96 25.43 -18.95
CA GLY A 167 -7.12 24.58 -18.09
C GLY A 167 -7.15 23.11 -18.53
N PHE A 168 -8.33 22.60 -18.86
CA PHE A 168 -8.51 21.24 -19.35
C PHE A 168 -7.89 21.04 -20.74
N GLU A 169 -8.13 21.98 -21.66
CA GLU A 169 -7.54 21.95 -23.01
C GLU A 169 -6.01 21.99 -22.97
N ARG A 170 -5.42 22.77 -22.05
CA ARG A 170 -3.97 22.79 -21.86
C ARG A 170 -3.45 21.42 -21.39
N LEU A 171 -4.16 20.76 -20.48
CA LEU A 171 -3.81 19.42 -20.01
C LEU A 171 -3.92 18.38 -21.14
N LEU A 172 -5.01 18.40 -21.91
CA LEU A 172 -5.18 17.52 -23.07
C LEU A 172 -4.07 17.75 -24.09
N ARG A 173 -3.72 19.00 -24.38
CA ARG A 173 -2.62 19.33 -25.30
C ARG A 173 -1.27 18.80 -24.83
N ALA A 174 -0.99 18.88 -23.54
CA ALA A 174 0.21 18.27 -22.97
C ALA A 174 0.19 16.74 -23.11
N CYS A 175 -0.96 16.10 -22.97
CA CYS A 175 -1.12 14.65 -23.19
C CYS A 175 -0.88 14.27 -24.66
N GLU A 176 -1.30 15.08 -25.63
CA GLU A 176 -1.08 14.81 -27.05
C GLU A 176 0.37 15.01 -27.51
N THR A 177 1.07 15.99 -26.92
CA THR A 177 2.37 16.46 -27.44
C THR A 177 3.56 16.00 -26.61
N VAL A 178 3.38 15.79 -25.30
CA VAL A 178 4.45 15.45 -24.36
C VAL A 178 4.22 14.06 -23.76
N PHE A 179 2.99 13.73 -23.36
CA PHE A 179 2.65 12.46 -22.72
C PHE A 179 1.87 11.51 -23.65
N SER A 180 2.23 11.51 -24.94
CA SER A 180 1.52 10.78 -25.99
C SER A 180 1.80 9.27 -25.97
N SER A 181 2.96 8.89 -25.43
CA SER A 181 3.35 7.49 -25.32
C SER A 181 2.50 6.78 -24.25
N PRO A 182 1.97 5.59 -24.54
CA PRO A 182 1.26 4.80 -23.55
C PRO A 182 2.21 4.39 -22.42
N VAL A 183 1.69 4.35 -21.19
CA VAL A 183 2.40 3.85 -20.02
C VAL A 183 1.63 2.71 -19.40
N GLN A 184 2.34 1.87 -18.65
CA GLN A 184 1.70 0.85 -17.85
C GLN A 184 1.13 1.49 -16.59
N TRP A 185 -0.09 1.09 -16.23
CA TRP A 185 -0.79 1.53 -15.03
C TRP A 185 -1.14 0.33 -14.18
N LEU A 186 -0.99 0.50 -12.87
CA LEU A 186 -1.75 -0.26 -11.88
C LEU A 186 -3.05 0.51 -11.61
N PHE A 187 -4.18 -0.17 -11.72
CA PHE A 187 -5.52 0.37 -11.51
C PHE A 187 -6.25 -0.44 -10.43
N CYS A 188 -6.92 0.24 -9.51
CA CYS A 188 -7.82 -0.36 -8.55
C CYS A 188 -9.10 0.49 -8.46
N LYS A 189 -10.27 -0.17 -8.51
CA LYS A 189 -11.57 0.48 -8.31
C LYS A 189 -11.82 0.62 -6.81
N THR A 190 -11.99 1.84 -6.32
CA THR A 190 -12.09 2.11 -4.87
C THR A 190 -13.50 1.82 -4.31
N THR A 191 -14.56 2.09 -5.08
CA THR A 191 -15.92 1.71 -4.73
C THR A 191 -16.30 0.42 -5.46
N GLN A 192 -16.48 -0.66 -4.71
CA GLN A 192 -16.96 -1.92 -5.30
C GLN A 192 -18.49 -1.90 -5.37
N SER A 193 -19.07 -1.15 -6.32
CA SER A 193 -20.47 -1.37 -6.73
C SER A 193 -20.55 -2.60 -7.65
N GLY A 194 -21.37 -3.58 -7.28
CA GLY A 194 -21.68 -4.79 -8.06
C GLY A 194 -20.94 -6.07 -7.64
N PRO A 195 -21.51 -7.27 -7.86
CA PRO A 195 -20.78 -8.54 -7.80
C PRO A 195 -19.79 -8.62 -8.97
N PHE A 196 -18.51 -8.92 -8.70
CA PHE A 196 -17.56 -9.23 -9.77
C PHE A 196 -18.04 -10.48 -10.55
N PRO A 197 -17.81 -10.55 -11.88
CA PRO A 197 -17.94 -11.81 -12.58
C PRO A 197 -16.95 -12.80 -11.97
N THR A 198 -17.50 -13.80 -11.29
CA THR A 198 -16.75 -14.98 -10.87
C THR A 198 -15.99 -15.53 -12.08
N PRO A 199 -14.73 -15.97 -11.93
CA PRO A 199 -14.08 -16.73 -12.98
C PRO A 199 -14.98 -17.93 -13.29
N LEU A 200 -15.43 -18.01 -14.55
CA LEU A 200 -16.34 -19.05 -15.03
C LEU A 200 -15.77 -20.42 -14.59
N PRO A 201 -16.48 -21.19 -13.75
CA PRO A 201 -16.06 -22.56 -13.48
C PRO A 201 -16.11 -23.32 -14.80
N ASN A 202 -14.99 -23.98 -15.15
CA ASN A 202 -14.88 -24.91 -16.27
C ASN A 202 -15.84 -26.09 -16.04
N LYS A 203 -17.12 -25.91 -16.40
CA LYS A 203 -18.20 -26.89 -16.69
C LYS A 203 -19.55 -26.27 -16.31
N VAL A 204 -20.22 -25.64 -17.28
CA VAL A 204 -21.61 -25.20 -17.13
C VAL A 204 -22.54 -26.30 -17.69
N PRO A 205 -23.54 -26.79 -16.91
CA PRO A 205 -24.58 -27.68 -17.43
C PRO A 205 -25.42 -27.01 -18.51
N GLN A 206 -25.75 -27.74 -19.56
CA GLN A 206 -26.38 -27.24 -20.79
C GLN A 206 -27.78 -26.63 -20.58
N CYS A 207 -28.43 -26.88 -19.43
CA CYS A 207 -29.72 -26.32 -19.05
C CYS A 207 -29.66 -24.91 -18.41
N ALA A 208 -28.46 -24.39 -18.11
CA ALA A 208 -28.28 -23.05 -17.51
C ALA A 208 -28.12 -21.93 -18.57
N LYS A 209 -28.28 -22.22 -19.86
CA LYS A 209 -28.07 -21.23 -20.93
C LYS A 209 -29.19 -20.19 -21.07
N HIS A 210 -30.35 -20.40 -20.44
CA HIS A 210 -31.52 -19.54 -20.64
C HIS A 210 -31.84 -18.57 -19.48
N TRP A 211 -31.17 -18.69 -18.33
CA TRP A 211 -31.33 -17.75 -17.20
C TRP A 211 -30.18 -16.74 -17.09
N ILE A 212 -29.09 -16.94 -17.85
CA ILE A 212 -27.97 -16.01 -17.97
C ILE A 212 -28.22 -15.12 -19.19
N LEU A 213 -29.25 -14.26 -19.19
CA LEU A 213 -29.37 -13.22 -20.24
C LEU A 213 -30.31 -12.06 -19.90
N THR A 214 -30.91 -12.02 -18.70
CA THR A 214 -31.76 -10.89 -18.30
C THR A 214 -31.53 -10.55 -16.84
N VAL A 215 -30.55 -9.68 -16.58
CA VAL A 215 -30.64 -8.41 -15.83
C VAL A 215 -29.20 -7.84 -15.81
N GLU A 216 -29.06 -6.58 -16.26
CA GLU A 216 -27.83 -5.77 -16.39
C GLU A 216 -26.91 -6.02 -17.58
N ALA A 217 -27.42 -5.79 -18.79
CA ALA A 217 -26.63 -5.11 -19.80
C ALA A 217 -26.76 -3.59 -19.57
N VAL A 218 -25.90 -2.98 -18.73
CA VAL A 218 -25.81 -1.51 -18.64
C VAL A 218 -24.34 -1.11 -18.43
N ASN A 219 -23.71 -0.71 -19.54
CA ASN A 219 -22.31 -0.33 -19.76
C ASN A 219 -21.24 -1.43 -19.56
N PRO A 220 -20.46 -1.78 -20.61
CA PRO A 220 -19.20 -2.49 -20.41
C PRO A 220 -18.27 -1.65 -19.52
N ASP A 221 -17.50 -2.31 -18.66
CA ASP A 221 -16.49 -1.66 -17.81
C ASP A 221 -15.58 -0.79 -18.71
N PRO A 222 -15.46 0.54 -18.49
CA PRO A 222 -14.63 1.41 -19.31
C PRO A 222 -13.17 0.95 -19.43
N LEU A 223 -12.68 0.17 -18.47
CA LEU A 223 -11.35 -0.40 -18.49
C LEU A 223 -11.20 -1.54 -19.52
N ASP A 224 -12.28 -2.25 -19.86
CA ASP A 224 -12.24 -3.42 -20.77
C ASP A 224 -11.78 -3.06 -22.20
N GLU A 225 -12.01 -1.81 -22.63
CA GLU A 225 -11.51 -1.30 -23.92
C GLU A 225 -9.99 -1.47 -24.04
N PHE A 226 -9.27 -1.40 -22.92
CA PHE A 226 -7.81 -1.45 -22.86
C PHE A 226 -7.26 -2.84 -22.54
N GLN A 227 -8.10 -3.89 -22.59
CA GLN A 227 -7.73 -5.29 -22.36
C GLN A 227 -6.90 -5.48 -21.07
N PRO A 228 -7.45 -5.12 -19.89
CA PRO A 228 -6.70 -5.11 -18.65
C PRO A 228 -6.38 -6.53 -18.18
N ILE A 229 -5.18 -6.73 -17.65
CA ILE A 229 -4.82 -7.96 -16.95
C ILE A 229 -5.23 -7.81 -15.49
N ARG A 230 -6.21 -8.58 -15.05
CA ARG A 230 -6.77 -8.53 -13.69
C ARG A 230 -6.02 -9.50 -12.76
N TYR A 231 -5.63 -9.02 -11.59
CA TYR A 231 -4.92 -9.78 -10.57
C TYR A 231 -5.75 -9.83 -9.28
N PRO A 232 -6.41 -10.97 -8.99
CA PRO A 232 -7.05 -11.16 -7.70
C PRO A 232 -5.97 -11.26 -6.61
N VAL A 233 -6.11 -10.50 -5.54
CA VAL A 233 -5.20 -10.55 -4.40
C VAL A 233 -5.64 -11.68 -3.48
N GLN A 234 -4.85 -12.73 -3.41
CA GLN A 234 -5.06 -13.84 -2.50
C GLN A 234 -4.20 -13.68 -1.24
N PRO A 235 -4.75 -13.93 -0.04
CA PRO A 235 -3.94 -13.93 1.17
C PRO A 235 -2.95 -15.09 1.14
N SER A 236 -1.68 -14.80 1.42
CA SER A 236 -0.67 -15.83 1.67
C SER A 236 -0.62 -16.11 3.16
N VAL A 237 -0.88 -17.35 3.56
CA VAL A 237 -0.88 -17.77 4.96
C VAL A 237 0.35 -18.61 5.25
N VAL A 238 1.04 -18.27 6.33
CA VAL A 238 2.12 -19.08 6.91
C VAL A 238 1.73 -19.36 8.36
N GLN A 239 1.73 -20.64 8.75
CA GLN A 239 1.40 -21.09 10.11
C GLN A 239 2.53 -21.91 10.69
N GLY A 240 2.47 -22.15 12.01
CA GLY A 240 3.45 -23.00 12.70
C GLY A 240 4.84 -22.39 12.75
N ILE A 241 4.93 -21.05 12.73
CA ILE A 241 6.21 -20.36 12.94
C ILE A 241 6.51 -20.43 14.44
N GLU A 242 7.43 -21.32 14.80
CA GLU A 242 7.95 -21.39 16.17
C GLU A 242 8.98 -20.28 16.39
N VAL A 243 8.65 -19.38 17.32
CA VAL A 243 9.51 -18.25 17.68
C VAL A 243 9.82 -18.30 19.18
N ALA A 244 10.99 -17.77 19.56
CA ALA A 244 11.30 -17.50 20.95
C ALA A 244 10.20 -16.64 21.58
N ASP A 245 9.84 -16.95 22.83
CA ASP A 245 8.87 -16.16 23.57
C ASP A 245 9.47 -14.78 23.85
N ILE A 246 8.73 -13.73 23.49
CA ILE A 246 9.14 -12.35 23.72
C ILE A 246 8.02 -11.60 24.42
N LYS A 247 8.40 -10.60 25.22
CA LYS A 247 7.43 -9.65 25.74
C LYS A 247 6.94 -8.75 24.61
N MET A 248 5.79 -9.10 24.05
CA MET A 248 5.08 -8.26 23.08
C MET A 248 4.53 -7.01 23.78
N GLY A 249 5.36 -5.97 23.91
CA GLY A 249 4.90 -4.72 24.50
C GLY A 249 5.99 -3.69 24.79
N ILE A 250 5.61 -2.43 24.73
CA ILE A 250 6.44 -1.32 25.21
C ILE A 250 6.21 -1.18 26.71
N SER A 251 7.29 -1.09 27.49
CA SER A 251 7.20 -1.01 28.95
C SER A 251 6.28 0.13 29.40
N PRO A 252 5.35 -0.10 30.35
CA PRO A 252 4.49 0.96 30.89
C PRO A 252 5.28 2.14 31.47
N SER A 253 6.49 1.91 32.00
CA SER A 253 7.35 2.96 32.52
C SER A 253 7.86 3.92 31.43
N VAL A 254 8.14 3.40 30.23
CA VAL A 254 8.54 4.21 29.07
C VAL A 254 7.39 5.11 28.63
N LEU A 255 6.17 4.58 28.65
CA LEU A 255 4.96 5.33 28.27
C LEU A 255 4.59 6.38 29.32
N SER A 256 4.66 6.05 30.61
CA SER A 256 4.29 6.96 31.69
C SER A 256 5.30 8.08 31.92
N SER A 257 6.58 7.82 31.70
CA SER A 257 7.65 8.83 31.77
C SER A 257 7.73 9.73 30.53
N GLY A 258 7.09 9.34 29.43
CA GLY A 258 7.23 10.04 28.15
C GLY A 258 8.64 9.95 27.57
N ASP A 259 9.41 8.91 27.92
CA ASP A 259 10.76 8.70 27.42
C ASP A 259 10.73 8.31 25.94
N ARG A 260 10.86 9.32 25.10
CA ARG A 260 10.85 9.16 23.65
C ARG A 260 11.99 8.27 23.14
N ARG A 261 13.17 8.32 23.75
CA ARG A 261 14.32 7.55 23.25
C ARG A 261 14.10 6.07 23.52
N ALA A 262 13.71 5.73 24.75
CA ALA A 262 13.38 4.35 25.11
C ALA A 262 12.20 3.81 24.29
N LEU A 263 11.23 4.68 23.94
CA LEU A 263 10.13 4.31 23.04
C LEU A 263 10.63 3.98 21.63
N GLU A 264 11.51 4.81 21.06
CA GLU A 264 12.10 4.60 19.74
C GLU A 264 12.96 3.33 19.69
N GLU A 265 13.76 3.07 20.73
CA GLU A 265 14.56 1.84 20.89
C GLU A 265 13.65 0.59 20.92
N ALA A 266 12.66 0.56 21.84
CA ALA A 266 11.75 -0.57 21.97
C ALA A 266 10.91 -0.82 20.70
N ALA A 267 10.46 0.25 20.03
CA ALA A 267 9.73 0.16 18.78
C ALA A 267 10.61 -0.38 17.64
N THR A 268 11.89 0.00 17.61
CA THR A 268 12.86 -0.48 16.62
C THR A 268 13.16 -1.96 16.82
N ASP A 269 13.43 -2.38 18.06
CA ASP A 269 13.68 -3.79 18.40
C ASP A 269 12.49 -4.68 18.03
N LEU A 270 11.27 -4.23 18.34
CA LEU A 270 10.04 -4.95 17.98
C LEU A 270 9.85 -5.01 16.46
N TYR A 271 10.10 -3.91 15.74
CA TYR A 271 10.01 -3.88 14.28
C TYR A 271 11.05 -4.80 13.63
N GLU A 272 12.28 -4.83 14.13
CA GLU A 272 13.33 -5.73 13.65
C GLU A 272 12.94 -7.19 13.87
N TRP A 273 12.48 -7.55 15.07
CA TRP A 273 11.99 -8.90 15.37
C TRP A 273 10.82 -9.31 14.47
N LEU A 274 9.78 -8.47 14.34
CA LEU A 274 8.64 -8.73 13.45
C LEU A 274 9.10 -8.91 11.98
N SER A 275 10.10 -8.15 11.56
CA SER A 275 10.68 -8.26 10.22
C SER A 275 11.38 -9.61 10.03
N LEU A 276 12.12 -10.10 11.03
CA LEU A 276 12.76 -11.41 11.00
C LEU A 276 11.74 -12.56 11.04
N VAL A 277 10.68 -12.44 11.83
CA VAL A 277 9.55 -13.39 11.83
C VAL A 277 8.91 -13.45 10.44
N ARG A 278 8.63 -12.30 9.83
CA ARG A 278 8.09 -12.21 8.47
C ARG A 278 9.01 -12.86 7.43
N LEU A 279 10.32 -12.76 7.62
CA LEU A 279 11.33 -13.38 6.75
C LEU A 279 11.54 -14.88 7.06
N GLN A 280 10.83 -15.44 8.05
CA GLN A 280 11.03 -16.82 8.54
C GLN A 280 12.50 -17.07 8.90
N SER A 281 13.13 -16.06 9.48
CA SER A 281 14.55 -16.10 9.77
C SER A 281 14.83 -17.11 10.89
N PRO A 282 15.87 -17.96 10.78
CA PRO A 282 16.24 -18.87 11.87
C PRO A 282 16.69 -18.11 13.14
N ARG A 283 16.97 -16.80 13.02
CA ARG A 283 17.38 -15.95 14.15
C ARG A 283 16.28 -15.76 15.21
N THR A 284 15.03 -16.06 14.87
CA THR A 284 13.90 -15.96 15.82
C THR A 284 13.55 -17.29 16.46
N ALA A 285 14.24 -18.38 16.13
CA ALA A 285 13.96 -19.71 16.66
C ALA A 285 14.37 -19.81 18.14
N ILE A 286 13.65 -20.64 18.92
CA ILE A 286 13.90 -20.84 20.36
C ILE A 286 15.33 -21.33 20.64
N ASN A 287 15.85 -22.22 19.78
CA ASN A 287 17.15 -22.86 19.96
C ASN A 287 18.19 -22.29 18.99
N ASP A 288 18.09 -21.00 18.69
CA ASP A 288 19.05 -20.36 17.82
C ASP A 288 20.44 -20.30 18.48
N GLY A 289 21.42 -20.93 17.82
CA GLY A 289 22.79 -21.11 18.35
C GLY A 289 23.86 -20.55 17.42
N ILE A 290 23.59 -19.41 16.77
CA ILE A 290 24.56 -18.79 15.87
C ILE A 290 25.79 -18.30 16.60
N ASP A 291 26.92 -18.39 15.91
CA ASP A 291 28.15 -17.78 16.36
C ASP A 291 27.97 -16.26 16.50
N PRO A 292 28.24 -15.67 17.69
CA PRO A 292 28.17 -14.23 17.91
C PRO A 292 29.08 -13.41 16.97
N TYR A 293 30.11 -14.02 16.39
CA TYR A 293 30.93 -13.41 15.36
C TYR A 293 30.18 -13.21 14.03
N LEU A 294 29.22 -14.10 13.72
CA LEU A 294 28.41 -14.06 12.51
C LEU A 294 27.13 -13.23 12.66
N SER A 295 26.53 -13.21 13.84
CA SER A 295 25.32 -12.43 14.13
C SER A 295 25.32 -11.95 15.57
N ARG A 296 25.10 -10.65 15.75
CA ARG A 296 24.91 -10.02 17.07
C ARG A 296 23.44 -9.80 17.41
N TYR A 297 22.54 -10.18 16.52
CA TYR A 297 21.11 -10.08 16.76
C TYR A 297 20.73 -11.00 17.93
N ASN A 298 19.95 -10.46 18.86
CA ASN A 298 19.31 -11.20 19.93
C ASN A 298 17.82 -10.88 19.92
N VAL A 299 17.00 -11.85 20.27
CA VAL A 299 15.56 -11.62 20.44
C VAL A 299 15.32 -10.62 21.58
N PRO A 300 14.33 -9.72 21.47
CA PRO A 300 13.98 -8.81 22.56
C PRO A 300 13.71 -9.58 23.87
N ALA A 301 14.24 -9.08 24.98
CA ALA A 301 14.25 -9.81 26.25
C ALA A 301 12.84 -10.25 26.71
N SER A 302 12.73 -11.50 27.19
CA SER A 302 11.60 -12.00 27.96
C SER A 302 11.86 -11.81 29.45
N ASP A 303 10.82 -11.60 30.26
CA ASP A 303 10.93 -11.49 31.73
C ASP A 303 11.27 -12.84 32.42
N THR A 304 11.63 -13.88 31.65
CA THR A 304 12.09 -15.16 32.20
C THR A 304 13.57 -15.04 32.59
N GLU A 305 13.81 -14.29 33.67
CA GLU A 305 14.98 -14.50 34.52
C GLU A 305 15.01 -15.97 34.96
N THR A 306 15.67 -16.81 34.18
CA THR A 306 16.06 -18.13 34.65
C THR A 306 17.33 -17.90 35.45
N THR A 307 17.16 -17.55 36.72
CA THR A 307 18.22 -17.57 37.73
C THR A 307 18.68 -19.02 37.90
N GLN A 308 19.44 -19.56 36.95
CA GLN A 308 20.33 -20.69 37.19
C GLN A 308 21.61 -20.14 37.83
N GLY A 309 21.49 -19.70 39.09
CA GLY A 309 22.62 -19.58 39.98
C GLY A 309 23.12 -20.99 40.29
N SER A 310 24.22 -21.40 39.67
CA SER A 310 24.93 -22.62 40.03
C SER A 310 25.30 -22.57 41.51
N MET A 311 24.75 -23.48 42.31
CA MET A 311 25.31 -23.83 43.61
C MET A 311 26.73 -24.36 43.38
N GLN A 312 27.74 -23.55 43.70
CA GLN A 312 29.07 -24.07 43.99
C GLN A 312 29.03 -24.68 45.40
N SER A 313 29.20 -26.00 45.46
CA SER A 313 29.59 -26.69 46.69
C SER A 313 31.08 -26.44 46.90
N GLY A 314 31.41 -25.76 48.00
CA GLY A 314 32.78 -25.66 48.49
C GLY A 314 33.17 -26.90 49.27
N HIS A 315 34.37 -27.42 48.99
CA HIS A 315 35.12 -28.32 49.86
C HIS A 315 35.67 -27.58 51.08
#